data_AF-A0A938BH69-F1
#
_entry.id   AF-A0A938BH69-F1
#
_cell.length_a   1.000
_cell.length_b   1.000
_cell.length_c   1.000
_cell.angle_alpha   90.00
_cell.angle_beta   90.00
_cell.angle_gamma   90.00
#
_symmetry.space_group_name_H-M   'P 1'
#
loop_
_entity.id
_entity.type
_entity.pdbx_description
1 polymer ?
#
loop_
_entity_poly.entity_id
_entity_poly.type
_entity_poly.pdbx_seq_one_letter_code
_entity_poly.pdbx_strand_id
1 'polypeptide(L)'
;PTDIVKEKERENFYTVTPKTLNNLVSNFPNESFLPLGIKDESNIIFEACNEYFLKENGLSEYLLNRPLDKKHFIIKEKVFTTDKRIGIKRNNNTFSSEEGFIYSLEFAHLWRDYGLSNKEFGFIIEINSQLLNISDDNFKCLRLGGESRTALYEAVEGWKEIPKLDVKNRFKLILLTPAIFENGWIPDGLSEISNDGKKILQGEINEIKVKLISAAVERYIGIGGWDIIEGKSKPLKRAVPAGTVYFFESLDGKEFNTEEIHNKLFMESIMKDKNLRKEGLGLTIIGVW
;
A
#
# COMPACT_ATOMS: atom_id res chain seq x y z
N PRO A 1 0.21 -1.52 -7.04
CA PRO A 1 -0.95 -0.60 -7.10
C PRO A 1 -2.14 -1.33 -7.71
N THR A 2 -3.34 -1.10 -7.18
CA THR A 2 -4.57 -1.82 -7.54
C THR A 2 -5.18 -1.34 -8.86
N ASP A 3 -4.71 -0.20 -9.38
CA ASP A 3 -5.00 0.29 -10.72
C ASP A 3 -4.12 -0.36 -11.81
N ILE A 4 -3.22 -1.28 -11.47
CA ILE A 4 -2.43 -2.06 -12.44
C ILE A 4 -3.10 -3.41 -12.67
N VAL A 5 -3.39 -3.71 -13.93
CA VAL A 5 -3.96 -4.98 -14.37
C VAL A 5 -3.03 -5.69 -15.35
N LYS A 6 -3.15 -7.01 -15.41
CA LYS A 6 -2.40 -7.88 -16.32
C LYS A 6 -3.37 -8.54 -17.29
N GLU A 7 -2.97 -8.70 -18.54
CA GLU A 7 -3.69 -9.55 -19.49
C GLU A 7 -3.64 -11.03 -19.05
N LYS A 8 -4.76 -11.73 -19.08
CA LYS A 8 -4.83 -13.10 -18.53
C LYS A 8 -3.97 -14.11 -19.28
N GLU A 9 -3.86 -13.97 -20.61
CA GLU A 9 -3.17 -14.91 -21.48
C GLU A 9 -1.74 -14.48 -21.85
N ARG A 10 -1.36 -13.24 -21.53
CA ARG A 10 -0.05 -12.65 -21.90
C ARG A 10 0.50 -11.84 -20.74
N GLU A 11 1.82 -11.76 -20.61
CA GLU A 11 2.45 -10.91 -19.59
C GLU A 11 2.53 -9.44 -20.03
N ASN A 12 1.41 -8.89 -20.50
CA ASN A 12 1.23 -7.48 -20.79
C ASN A 12 0.56 -6.80 -19.59
N PHE A 13 1.02 -5.61 -19.25
CA PHE A 13 0.57 -4.87 -18.06
C PHE A 13 -0.02 -3.53 -18.49
N TYR A 14 -1.09 -3.12 -17.81
CA TYR A 14 -1.83 -1.91 -18.12
C TYR A 14 -2.19 -1.17 -16.84
N THR A 15 -2.31 0.14 -16.93
CA THR A 15 -2.91 0.98 -15.89
C THR A 15 -4.34 1.33 -16.28
N VAL A 16 -5.28 1.13 -15.37
CA VAL A 16 -6.66 1.62 -15.54
C VAL A 16 -6.77 3.03 -15.01
N THR A 17 -7.46 3.90 -15.74
CA THR A 17 -7.69 5.29 -15.34
C THR A 17 -9.17 5.65 -15.43
N PRO A 18 -9.61 6.70 -14.71
CA PRO A 18 -10.98 7.19 -14.79
C PRO A 18 -11.37 7.51 -16.24
N LYS A 19 -12.49 6.93 -16.69
CA LYS A 19 -13.03 7.16 -18.03
C LYS A 19 -14.52 7.46 -17.99
N THR A 20 -14.96 8.36 -18.86
CA THR A 20 -16.37 8.53 -19.16
C THR A 20 -16.81 7.39 -20.07
N LEU A 21 -17.66 6.51 -19.57
CA LEU A 21 -18.30 5.47 -20.38
C LEU A 21 -19.73 5.90 -20.69
N ASN A 22 -20.08 5.89 -21.98
CA ASN A 22 -21.46 6.10 -22.40
C ASN A 22 -22.26 4.82 -22.09
N ASN A 23 -23.47 4.98 -21.55
CA ASN A 23 -24.42 3.88 -21.28
C ASN A 23 -24.03 2.89 -20.17
N LEU A 24 -23.16 3.27 -19.22
CA LEU A 24 -22.94 2.47 -18.01
C LEU A 24 -24.12 2.69 -17.04
N VAL A 25 -24.85 1.62 -16.71
CA VAL A 25 -25.82 1.62 -15.62
C VAL A 25 -25.14 1.05 -14.39
N SER A 26 -25.04 1.87 -13.33
CA SER A 26 -24.46 1.47 -12.05
C SER A 26 -25.46 1.76 -10.93
N ASN A 27 -25.52 0.88 -9.93
CA ASN A 27 -26.26 1.11 -8.70
C ASN A 27 -25.41 1.87 -7.65
N PHE A 28 -24.21 2.33 -8.04
CA PHE A 28 -23.36 3.11 -7.16
C PHE A 28 -24.01 4.48 -6.88
N PRO A 29 -24.13 4.91 -5.62
CA PRO A 29 -24.94 6.06 -5.23
C PRO A 29 -24.36 7.42 -5.68
N ASN A 30 -23.15 7.44 -6.25
CA ASN A 30 -22.47 8.65 -6.69
C ASN A 30 -22.34 8.65 -8.21
N GLU A 31 -23.27 9.34 -8.87
CA GLU A 31 -23.33 9.46 -10.34
C GLU A 31 -22.16 10.24 -10.95
N SER A 32 -21.36 10.92 -10.13
CA SER A 32 -20.17 11.66 -10.58
C SER A 32 -18.90 10.81 -10.60
N PHE A 33 -18.94 9.61 -10.03
CA PHE A 33 -17.79 8.71 -9.98
C PHE A 33 -17.56 8.06 -11.35
N LEU A 34 -16.35 8.22 -11.88
CA LEU A 34 -16.01 7.63 -13.17
C LEU A 34 -15.55 6.18 -12.98
N PRO A 35 -16.01 5.23 -13.82
CA PRO A 35 -15.46 3.89 -13.86
C PRO A 35 -13.99 3.92 -14.28
N LEU A 36 -13.23 2.91 -13.86
CA LEU A 36 -11.86 2.71 -14.30
C LEU A 36 -11.83 1.85 -15.56
N GLY A 37 -11.00 2.25 -16.53
CA GLY A 37 -10.81 1.49 -17.76
C GLY A 37 -9.46 1.76 -18.42
N ILE A 38 -9.09 0.93 -19.39
CA ILE A 38 -7.88 1.13 -20.19
C ILE A 38 -8.18 1.93 -21.45
N LYS A 39 -7.17 2.59 -22.04
CA LYS A 39 -7.32 3.37 -23.28
C LYS A 39 -7.80 2.54 -24.47
N ASP A 40 -7.39 1.28 -24.56
CA ASP A 40 -7.59 0.42 -25.72
C ASP A 40 -8.81 -0.51 -25.54
N GLU A 41 -9.85 -0.35 -26.36
CA GLU A 41 -11.11 -1.09 -26.30
C GLU A 41 -11.02 -2.42 -27.05
N SER A 42 -10.04 -3.23 -26.67
CA SER A 42 -9.90 -4.60 -27.19
C SER A 42 -10.66 -5.58 -26.28
N ASN A 43 -11.13 -6.70 -26.85
CA ASN A 43 -11.75 -7.82 -26.11
C ASN A 43 -10.72 -8.59 -25.26
N ILE A 44 -9.89 -7.88 -24.49
CA ILE A 44 -8.88 -8.44 -23.63
C ILE A 44 -9.50 -8.69 -22.25
N ILE A 45 -9.25 -9.88 -21.71
CA ILE A 45 -9.63 -10.23 -20.35
C ILE A 45 -8.45 -9.91 -19.43
N PHE A 46 -8.73 -9.07 -18.43
CA PHE A 46 -7.75 -8.64 -17.44
C PHE A 46 -7.91 -9.39 -16.12
N GLU A 47 -6.81 -9.51 -15.40
CA GLU A 47 -6.75 -9.99 -14.01
C GLU A 47 -5.95 -9.02 -13.14
N ALA A 48 -6.16 -9.11 -11.82
CA ALA A 48 -5.41 -8.32 -10.85
C ALA A 48 -3.94 -8.75 -10.84
N CYS A 49 -3.02 -7.79 -10.72
CA CYS A 49 -1.58 -8.04 -10.74
C CYS A 49 -1.01 -8.41 -9.36
N ASN A 50 -1.69 -9.30 -8.62
CA ASN A 50 -1.41 -9.56 -7.19
C ASN A 50 -0.16 -10.44 -6.95
N GLU A 51 0.31 -11.13 -7.98
CA GLU A 51 1.49 -12.02 -7.93
C GLU A 51 2.81 -11.28 -8.19
N TYR A 52 2.79 -9.96 -8.36
CA TYR A 52 3.96 -9.17 -8.71
C TYR A 52 4.17 -8.00 -7.75
N PHE A 53 5.43 -7.70 -7.48
CA PHE A 53 5.85 -6.41 -6.96
C PHE A 53 6.39 -5.54 -8.10
N LEU A 54 6.20 -4.23 -7.95
CA LEU A 54 6.79 -3.24 -8.83
C LEU A 54 8.21 -2.93 -8.34
N LYS A 55 9.19 -2.99 -9.24
CA LYS A 55 10.57 -2.56 -8.94
C LYS A 55 10.65 -1.04 -8.90
N GLU A 56 11.74 -0.51 -8.36
CA GLU A 56 12.00 0.93 -8.28
C GLU A 56 11.85 1.63 -9.65
N ASN A 57 12.49 1.11 -10.71
CA ASN A 57 12.34 1.66 -12.05
C ASN A 57 10.90 1.58 -12.58
N GLY A 58 10.19 0.50 -12.26
CA GLY A 58 8.78 0.35 -12.58
C GLY A 58 7.89 1.36 -11.85
N LEU A 59 8.20 1.64 -10.59
CA LEU A 59 7.50 2.62 -9.78
C LEU A 59 7.66 4.01 -10.38
N SER A 60 8.88 4.41 -10.76
CA SER A 60 9.12 5.70 -11.41
C SER A 60 8.30 5.87 -12.69
N GLU A 61 8.29 4.86 -13.56
CA GLU A 61 7.50 4.88 -14.80
C GLU A 61 6.00 4.93 -14.52
N TYR A 62 5.53 4.16 -13.52
CA TYR A 62 4.12 4.14 -13.10
C TYR A 62 3.65 5.50 -12.55
N LEU A 63 4.46 6.17 -11.72
CA LEU A 63 4.12 7.47 -11.14
C LEU A 63 4.10 8.58 -12.20
N LEU A 64 4.88 8.44 -13.27
CA LEU A 64 4.86 9.33 -14.43
C LEU A 64 3.78 8.98 -15.47
N ASN A 65 2.90 8.01 -15.18
CA ASN A 65 1.88 7.50 -16.09
C ASN A 65 2.44 7.00 -17.44
N ARG A 66 3.63 6.39 -17.39
CA ARG A 66 4.29 5.80 -18.58
C ARG A 66 3.98 4.32 -18.70
N PRO A 67 4.06 3.75 -19.92
CA PRO A 67 3.81 2.32 -20.14
C PRO A 67 4.71 1.43 -19.28
N LEU A 68 4.13 0.35 -18.76
CA LEU A 68 4.84 -0.66 -17.99
C LEU A 68 5.06 -1.92 -18.82
N ASP A 69 6.24 -2.52 -18.68
CA ASP A 69 6.57 -3.80 -19.31
C ASP A 69 7.07 -4.81 -18.26
N LYS A 70 7.27 -6.06 -18.67
CA LYS A 70 7.70 -7.15 -17.79
C LYS A 70 8.96 -6.86 -16.97
N LYS A 71 9.89 -6.03 -17.47
CA LYS A 71 11.16 -5.74 -16.76
C LYS A 71 10.93 -4.91 -15.50
N HIS A 72 9.81 -4.17 -15.43
CA HIS A 72 9.41 -3.34 -14.30
C HIS A 72 8.86 -4.14 -13.12
N PHE A 73 8.56 -5.41 -13.31
CA PHE A 73 7.97 -6.28 -12.29
C PHE A 73 8.95 -7.35 -11.82
N ILE A 74 8.73 -7.80 -10.58
CA ILE A 74 9.32 -9.02 -10.03
C ILE A 74 8.20 -9.87 -9.46
N ILE A 75 8.20 -11.17 -9.76
CA ILE A 75 7.19 -12.09 -9.23
C ILE A 75 7.41 -12.26 -7.71
N LYS A 76 6.33 -12.34 -6.95
CA LYS A 76 6.31 -12.38 -5.48
C LYS A 76 7.21 -13.47 -4.89
N GLU A 77 7.21 -14.66 -5.48
CA GLU A 77 8.01 -15.81 -5.03
C GLU A 77 9.52 -15.58 -5.13
N LYS A 78 9.96 -14.64 -5.98
CA LYS A 78 11.36 -14.21 -6.06
C LYS A 78 11.73 -13.18 -5.01
N VAL A 79 10.76 -12.62 -4.30
CA VAL A 79 10.95 -11.70 -3.16
C VAL A 79 10.86 -12.47 -1.86
N PHE A 80 9.85 -13.30 -1.69
CA PHE A 80 9.70 -14.16 -0.53
C PHE A 80 8.90 -15.43 -0.84
N THR A 81 9.13 -16.45 -0.03
CA THR A 81 8.35 -17.70 -0.03
C THR A 81 7.70 -17.91 1.32
N THR A 82 6.75 -18.83 1.43
CA THR A 82 6.19 -19.23 2.72
C THR A 82 6.55 -20.67 3.07
N ASP A 83 6.78 -20.92 4.36
CA ASP A 83 7.13 -22.22 4.91
C ASP A 83 6.16 -22.58 6.04
N LYS A 84 5.45 -23.71 5.88
CA LYS A 84 4.50 -24.21 6.87
C LYS A 84 5.19 -25.19 7.81
N ARG A 85 5.19 -24.87 9.11
CA ARG A 85 5.78 -25.69 10.17
C ARG A 85 4.71 -26.19 11.13
N ILE A 86 4.87 -27.44 11.55
CA ILE A 86 4.03 -28.07 12.57
C ILE A 86 4.88 -28.26 13.83
N GLY A 87 4.36 -27.82 14.97
CA GLY A 87 4.98 -27.97 16.28
C GLY A 87 4.13 -28.82 17.21
N ILE A 88 4.79 -29.42 18.20
CA ILE A 88 4.16 -30.17 19.29
C ILE A 88 4.73 -29.72 20.62
N LYS A 89 3.92 -29.79 21.69
CA LYS A 89 4.44 -29.69 23.05
C LYS A 89 4.93 -31.06 23.53
N ARG A 90 6.11 -31.09 24.13
CA ARG A 90 6.72 -32.30 24.70
C ARG A 90 6.66 -32.23 26.22
N ASN A 91 6.25 -33.32 26.85
CA ASN A 91 6.35 -33.48 28.28
C ASN A 91 7.82 -33.70 28.65
N ASN A 92 8.39 -32.85 29.52
CA ASN A 92 9.81 -32.89 29.87
C ASN A 92 10.22 -34.15 30.65
N ASN A 93 9.27 -34.84 31.30
CA ASN A 93 9.55 -36.02 32.11
C ASN A 93 9.44 -37.32 31.29
N THR A 94 8.39 -37.45 30.47
CA THR A 94 8.15 -38.67 29.68
C THR A 94 8.76 -38.60 28.29
N PHE A 95 9.16 -37.40 27.85
CA PHE A 95 9.62 -37.09 26.51
C PHE A 95 8.62 -37.39 25.39
N SER A 96 7.38 -37.70 25.73
CA SER A 96 6.29 -37.90 24.79
C SER A 96 5.62 -36.57 24.41
N SER A 97 4.89 -36.55 23.30
CA SER A 97 3.99 -35.45 22.96
C SER A 97 2.86 -35.33 24.00
N GLU A 98 2.49 -34.11 24.37
CA GLU A 98 1.29 -33.86 25.15
C GLU A 98 0.06 -33.81 24.23
N GLU A 99 -1.01 -34.51 24.62
CA GLU A 99 -2.26 -34.55 23.88
C GLU A 99 -2.91 -33.15 23.81
N GLY A 100 -3.47 -32.81 22.64
CA GLY A 100 -4.11 -31.51 22.40
C GLY A 100 -3.15 -30.36 22.08
N PHE A 101 -1.83 -30.56 22.15
CA PHE A 101 -0.84 -29.51 21.90
C PHE A 101 -0.11 -29.68 20.55
N ILE A 102 -0.88 -29.72 19.46
CA ILE A 102 -0.37 -29.61 18.09
C ILE A 102 -0.73 -28.24 17.52
N TYR A 103 0.22 -27.57 16.88
CA TYR A 103 -0.01 -26.27 16.24
C TYR A 103 0.70 -26.20 14.89
N SER A 104 0.20 -25.34 14.01
CA SER A 104 0.82 -25.06 12.71
C SER A 104 0.98 -23.57 12.52
N LEU A 105 2.15 -23.16 12.02
CA LEU A 105 2.47 -21.78 11.68
C LEU A 105 2.95 -21.72 10.23
N GLU A 106 2.74 -20.57 9.58
CA GLU A 106 3.28 -20.27 8.26
C GLU A 106 4.21 -19.06 8.39
N PHE A 107 5.47 -19.24 8.00
CA PHE A 107 6.51 -18.21 8.09
C PHE A 107 6.81 -17.66 6.71
N ALA A 108 6.97 -16.33 6.60
CA ALA A 108 7.50 -15.71 5.40
C ALA A 108 9.04 -15.73 5.43
N HIS A 109 9.64 -16.22 4.34
CA HIS A 109 11.08 -16.28 4.13
C HIS A 109 11.45 -15.33 2.99
N LEU A 110 12.05 -14.19 3.34
CA LEU A 110 12.61 -13.27 2.35
C LEU A 110 13.75 -13.95 1.60
N TRP A 111 13.75 -13.82 0.28
CA TRP A 111 14.78 -14.41 -0.56
C TRP A 111 16.14 -13.73 -0.33
N ARG A 112 17.19 -14.53 -0.31
CA ARG A 112 18.59 -14.09 -0.17
C ARG A 112 19.48 -14.91 -1.08
N ASP A 113 20.36 -14.24 -1.81
CA ASP A 113 21.47 -14.87 -2.52
C ASP A 113 22.66 -15.04 -1.57
N TYR A 114 23.01 -16.30 -1.27
CA TYR A 114 24.24 -16.62 -0.53
C TYR A 114 25.46 -16.82 -1.45
N GLY A 115 25.30 -16.57 -2.76
CA GLY A 115 26.35 -16.58 -3.76
C GLY A 115 27.09 -15.24 -3.91
N LEU A 116 27.79 -15.07 -5.03
CA LEU A 116 28.68 -13.94 -5.29
C LEU A 116 28.00 -12.55 -5.29
N SER A 117 26.68 -12.48 -5.49
CA SER A 117 25.99 -11.19 -5.59
C SER A 117 25.51 -10.63 -4.25
N ASN A 118 25.44 -11.45 -3.18
CA ASN A 118 24.96 -11.07 -1.84
C ASN A 118 23.70 -10.20 -1.83
N LYS A 119 22.79 -10.41 -2.80
CA LYS A 119 21.54 -9.66 -2.89
C LYS A 119 20.53 -10.20 -1.90
N GLU A 120 19.89 -9.30 -1.18
CA GLU A 120 18.82 -9.64 -0.24
C GLU A 120 17.63 -8.69 -0.35
N PHE A 121 16.46 -9.18 0.07
CA PHE A 121 15.29 -8.36 0.32
C PHE A 121 15.17 -8.04 1.81
N GLY A 122 14.66 -6.84 2.11
CA GLY A 122 14.45 -6.35 3.46
C GLY A 122 13.30 -5.35 3.51
N PHE A 123 13.07 -4.81 4.70
CA PHE A 123 12.11 -3.73 4.93
C PHE A 123 12.88 -2.42 5.11
N ILE A 124 12.35 -1.34 4.54
CA ILE A 124 12.83 0.02 4.81
C ILE A 124 11.89 0.63 5.84
N ILE A 125 12.46 1.26 6.86
CA ILE A 125 11.72 1.95 7.90
C ILE A 125 12.34 3.33 8.05
N GLU A 126 11.52 4.36 7.92
CA GLU A 126 11.90 5.72 8.25
C GLU A 126 11.31 6.08 9.60
N ILE A 127 12.14 6.62 10.50
CA ILE A 127 11.74 6.92 11.87
C ILE A 127 12.14 8.35 12.17
N ASN A 128 11.15 9.19 12.44
CA ASN A 128 11.38 10.54 12.93
C ASN A 128 11.67 10.48 14.44
N SER A 129 12.83 9.91 14.80
CA SER A 129 13.22 9.78 16.19
C SER A 129 14.72 9.63 16.37
N GLN A 130 15.26 10.35 17.36
CA GLN A 130 16.60 10.16 17.89
C GLN A 130 16.68 8.95 18.85
N LEU A 131 15.58 8.24 19.11
CA LEU A 131 15.50 7.17 20.12
C LEU A 131 16.28 5.91 19.73
N LEU A 132 16.41 5.64 18.43
CA LEU A 132 17.34 4.62 17.95
C LEU A 132 18.69 5.29 17.78
N ASN A 133 19.45 5.32 18.87
CA ASN A 133 20.88 5.62 18.79
C ASN A 133 21.51 4.41 18.08
N ILE A 134 21.49 4.41 16.76
CA ILE A 134 22.21 3.45 15.91
C ILE A 134 23.70 3.84 15.99
N SER A 135 24.26 3.87 17.20
CA SER A 135 25.69 3.99 17.42
C SER A 135 26.33 2.68 16.99
N ASP A 136 27.35 2.77 16.14
CA ASP A 136 27.91 1.69 15.31
C ASP A 136 28.45 0.43 16.04
N ASP A 137 28.50 0.41 17.38
CA ASP A 137 29.25 -0.59 18.14
C ASP A 137 28.41 -1.63 18.91
N ASN A 138 27.07 -1.56 18.88
CA ASN A 138 26.22 -2.56 19.54
C ASN A 138 25.44 -3.44 18.53
N PHE A 139 25.21 -4.69 18.90
CA PHE A 139 24.56 -5.72 18.09
C PHE A 139 23.34 -5.20 17.31
N LYS A 140 23.46 -5.23 15.97
CA LYS A 140 22.49 -4.77 14.96
C LYS A 140 21.27 -5.68 14.81
N CYS A 141 20.72 -6.20 15.90
CA CYS A 141 19.60 -7.13 15.86
C CYS A 141 18.43 -6.72 16.76
N LEU A 142 17.21 -6.98 16.30
CA LEU A 142 15.99 -6.77 17.08
C LEU A 142 15.05 -7.96 16.92
N ARG A 143 14.04 -8.06 17.79
CA ARG A 143 12.95 -9.02 17.61
C ARG A 143 11.90 -8.43 16.67
N LEU A 144 11.60 -9.11 15.58
CA LEU A 144 10.60 -8.69 14.60
C LEU A 144 9.61 -9.84 14.34
N GLY A 145 8.33 -9.56 14.49
CA GLY A 145 7.25 -10.54 14.27
C GLY A 145 7.02 -11.48 15.46
N GLY A 146 6.29 -12.57 15.19
CA GLY A 146 5.95 -13.58 16.19
C GLY A 146 7.11 -14.54 16.51
N GLU A 147 6.88 -15.48 17.45
CA GLU A 147 7.82 -16.58 17.78
C GLU A 147 9.25 -16.12 18.11
N SER A 148 9.41 -14.90 18.62
CA SER A 148 10.72 -14.33 18.99
C SER A 148 11.75 -14.32 17.86
N ARG A 149 11.31 -14.24 16.60
CA ARG A 149 12.22 -14.14 15.46
C ARG A 149 13.05 -12.86 15.52
N THR A 150 14.28 -12.96 15.04
CA THR A 150 15.23 -11.85 15.02
C THR A 150 15.42 -11.33 13.61
N ALA A 151 15.58 -10.02 13.49
CA ALA A 151 15.96 -9.34 12.25
C ALA A 151 17.23 -8.54 12.50
N LEU A 152 18.10 -8.51 11.49
CA LEU A 152 19.21 -7.56 11.45
C LEU A 152 18.71 -6.22 10.93
N TYR A 153 19.29 -5.12 11.42
CA TYR A 153 18.97 -3.79 10.93
C TYR A 153 20.26 -2.98 10.77
N GLU A 154 20.28 -2.10 9.78
CA GLU A 154 21.36 -1.15 9.59
C GLU A 154 20.82 0.18 9.09
N ALA A 155 21.56 1.25 9.33
CA ALA A 155 21.28 2.52 8.68
C ALA A 155 21.66 2.40 7.21
N VAL A 156 20.74 2.81 6.33
CA VAL A 156 20.97 2.93 4.90
C VAL A 156 20.75 4.38 4.49
N GLU A 157 21.45 4.84 3.45
CA GLU A 157 21.09 6.10 2.81
C GLU A 157 19.63 5.98 2.30
N GLY A 158 18.84 7.03 2.55
CA GLY A 158 17.39 7.03 2.39
C GLY A 158 16.89 6.63 1.00
N TRP A 159 15.57 6.49 0.87
CA TRP A 159 14.94 6.16 -0.41
C TRP A 159 15.32 7.21 -1.47
N LYS A 160 15.89 6.74 -2.59
CA LYS A 160 16.14 7.53 -3.81
C LYS A 160 14.93 8.38 -4.23
N GLU A 161 15.25 9.54 -4.80
CA GLU A 161 14.28 10.51 -5.28
C GLU A 161 13.23 9.89 -6.21
N ILE A 162 11.96 10.16 -5.89
CA ILE A 162 10.84 9.94 -6.79
C ILE A 162 11.02 10.83 -8.01
N PRO A 163 10.59 10.39 -9.22
CA PRO A 163 10.64 11.24 -10.38
C PRO A 163 9.93 12.57 -10.13
N LYS A 164 10.55 13.67 -10.56
CA LYS A 164 9.90 14.98 -10.57
C LYS A 164 8.59 14.89 -11.34
N LEU A 165 7.48 15.08 -10.64
CA LEU A 165 6.14 15.07 -11.22
C LEU A 165 5.84 16.44 -11.85
N ASP A 166 4.91 16.46 -12.79
CA ASP A 166 4.26 17.68 -13.30
C ASP A 166 2.77 17.55 -13.02
N VAL A 167 2.39 17.86 -11.78
CA VAL A 167 1.00 17.74 -11.34
C VAL A 167 0.27 18.98 -11.80
N LYS A 168 -0.60 18.79 -12.81
CA LYS A 168 -1.50 19.84 -13.32
C LYS A 168 -2.71 19.99 -12.39
N ASN A 169 -3.91 19.83 -12.90
CA ASN A 169 -5.14 19.87 -12.11
C ASN A 169 -5.58 18.46 -11.63
N ARG A 170 -4.80 17.41 -11.89
CA ARG A 170 -5.14 16.02 -11.57
C ARG A 170 -3.92 15.24 -11.08
N PHE A 171 -4.14 14.37 -10.10
CA PHE A 171 -3.13 13.43 -9.62
C PHE A 171 -3.80 12.18 -9.06
N LYS A 172 -3.04 11.10 -8.95
CA LYS A 172 -3.45 9.89 -8.26
C LYS A 172 -2.63 9.72 -7.00
N LEU A 173 -3.30 9.31 -5.94
CA LEU A 173 -2.71 9.02 -4.65
C LEU A 173 -2.73 7.51 -4.44
N ILE A 174 -1.60 6.95 -4.04
CA ILE A 174 -1.44 5.52 -3.77
C ILE A 174 -1.11 5.33 -2.30
N LEU A 175 -1.85 4.46 -1.62
CA LEU A 175 -1.49 4.05 -0.26
C LEU A 175 -0.29 3.09 -0.29
N LEU A 176 0.82 3.45 0.34
CA LEU A 176 1.95 2.55 0.56
C LEU A 176 1.72 1.61 1.73
N THR A 177 1.04 2.09 2.76
CA THR A 177 0.66 1.30 3.93
C THR A 177 -0.86 1.34 4.10
N PRO A 178 -1.46 0.35 4.77
CA PRO A 178 -2.89 0.34 5.00
C PRO A 178 -3.37 1.60 5.74
N ALA A 179 -4.58 2.07 5.44
CA ALA A 179 -5.16 3.25 6.06
C ALA A 179 -6.48 2.91 6.78
N ILE A 180 -6.73 3.52 7.93
CA ILE A 180 -7.99 3.37 8.68
C ILE A 180 -8.71 4.72 8.70
N PHE A 181 -9.66 4.91 7.80
CA PHE A 181 -10.46 6.14 7.74
C PHE A 181 -11.73 6.05 8.59
N GLU A 182 -12.28 7.20 8.96
CA GLU A 182 -13.51 7.28 9.75
C GLU A 182 -14.73 6.77 8.96
N ASN A 183 -14.74 7.00 7.64
CA ASN A 183 -15.87 6.70 6.75
C ASN A 183 -15.56 5.54 5.79
N GLY A 184 -14.98 4.46 6.33
CA GLY A 184 -14.70 3.24 5.59
C GLY A 184 -13.54 3.42 4.61
N TRP A 185 -13.84 3.45 3.30
CA TRP A 185 -12.81 3.60 2.27
C TRP A 185 -12.60 5.06 1.82
N ILE A 186 -13.46 5.98 2.26
CA ILE A 186 -13.38 7.40 1.90
C ILE A 186 -12.25 8.04 2.72
N PRO A 187 -11.24 8.65 2.07
CA PRO A 187 -10.18 9.38 2.78
C PRO A 187 -10.73 10.41 3.76
N ASP A 188 -10.08 10.52 4.92
CA ASP A 188 -10.46 11.51 5.93
C ASP A 188 -10.34 12.93 5.33
N GLY A 189 -11.29 13.80 5.70
CA GLY A 189 -11.38 15.17 5.17
C GLY A 189 -12.23 15.32 3.91
N LEU A 190 -12.66 14.21 3.28
CA LEU A 190 -13.67 14.23 2.23
C LEU A 190 -15.07 14.00 2.79
N SER A 191 -16.05 14.65 2.16
CA SER A 191 -17.46 14.50 2.48
C SER A 191 -18.30 14.43 1.21
N GLU A 192 -19.45 13.77 1.31
CA GLU A 192 -20.43 13.74 0.23
C GLU A 192 -21.22 15.05 0.23
N ILE A 193 -21.21 15.75 -0.90
CA ILE A 193 -21.95 16.98 -1.12
C ILE A 193 -22.85 16.79 -2.34
N SER A 194 -24.05 17.36 -2.30
CA SER A 194 -24.94 17.40 -3.46
C SER A 194 -24.69 18.68 -4.26
N ASN A 195 -24.37 18.53 -5.54
CA ASN A 195 -24.19 19.64 -6.48
C ASN A 195 -24.98 19.34 -7.77
N ASP A 196 -25.91 20.22 -8.13
CA ASP A 196 -26.80 20.06 -9.29
C ASP A 196 -27.50 18.68 -9.37
N GLY A 197 -27.94 18.16 -8.22
CA GLY A 197 -28.61 16.85 -8.11
C GLY A 197 -27.65 15.65 -8.16
N LYS A 198 -26.36 15.87 -8.38
CA LYS A 198 -25.34 14.82 -8.35
C LYS A 198 -24.60 14.82 -7.02
N LYS A 199 -24.37 13.64 -6.47
CA LYS A 199 -23.48 13.47 -5.32
C LYS A 199 -22.03 13.54 -5.79
N ILE A 200 -21.19 14.26 -5.05
CA ILE A 200 -19.75 14.38 -5.28
C ILE A 200 -19.01 14.19 -3.96
N LEU A 201 -17.86 13.54 -3.99
CA LEU A 201 -16.97 13.43 -2.82
C LEU A 201 -15.87 14.48 -2.97
N GLN A 202 -15.84 15.45 -2.06
CA GLN A 202 -14.86 16.54 -2.10
C GLN A 202 -14.52 17.02 -0.68
N GLY A 203 -13.42 17.76 -0.58
CA GLY A 203 -12.95 18.31 0.69
C GLY A 203 -11.46 18.63 0.63
N GLU A 204 -10.79 18.43 1.76
CA GLU A 204 -9.36 18.71 1.90
C GLU A 204 -8.63 17.50 2.46
N ILE A 205 -7.54 17.10 1.81
CA ILE A 205 -6.63 16.06 2.29
C ILE A 205 -5.28 16.74 2.55
N ASN A 206 -4.84 16.75 3.81
CA ASN A 206 -3.67 17.51 4.24
C ASN A 206 -3.65 18.93 3.65
N GLU A 207 -4.78 19.66 3.78
CA GLU A 207 -4.97 21.03 3.29
C GLU A 207 -5.00 21.19 1.76
N ILE A 208 -4.92 20.10 0.98
CA ILE A 208 -5.07 20.15 -0.47
C ILE A 208 -6.55 19.97 -0.83
N LYS A 209 -7.15 20.99 -1.45
CA LYS A 209 -8.56 20.98 -1.90
C LYS A 209 -8.73 20.08 -3.11
N VAL A 210 -9.49 19.01 -2.95
CA VAL A 210 -9.66 17.99 -3.99
C VAL A 210 -11.10 17.53 -4.13
N LYS A 211 -11.41 17.07 -5.33
CA LYS A 211 -12.58 16.27 -5.66
C LYS A 211 -12.12 14.86 -6.00
N LEU A 212 -12.73 13.85 -5.39
CA LEU A 212 -12.48 12.46 -5.71
C LEU A 212 -13.27 12.05 -6.96
N ILE A 213 -12.55 11.63 -7.99
CA ILE A 213 -13.10 11.27 -9.31
C ILE A 213 -13.35 9.78 -9.44
N SER A 214 -12.43 8.96 -8.92
CA SER A 214 -12.55 7.50 -8.91
C SER A 214 -11.62 6.90 -7.85
N ALA A 215 -11.75 5.61 -7.60
CA ALA A 215 -10.83 4.87 -6.74
C ALA A 215 -10.75 3.39 -7.15
N ALA A 216 -9.54 2.84 -7.12
CA ALA A 216 -9.27 1.41 -7.18
C ALA A 216 -9.06 0.92 -5.74
N VAL A 217 -10.10 0.32 -5.15
CA VAL A 217 -10.09 -0.11 -3.74
C VAL A 217 -10.38 -1.60 -3.68
N GLU A 218 -9.47 -2.37 -3.10
CA GLU A 218 -9.69 -3.78 -2.82
C GLU A 218 -10.54 -4.01 -1.57
N ARG A 219 -10.83 -5.28 -1.27
CA ARG A 219 -11.49 -5.66 -0.02
C ARG A 219 -10.68 -5.18 1.17
N TYR A 220 -11.37 -4.64 2.18
CA TYR A 220 -10.73 -4.24 3.44
C TYR A 220 -9.94 -5.39 4.07
N ILE A 221 -8.87 -5.03 4.78
CA ILE A 221 -8.08 -5.94 5.61
C ILE A 221 -8.32 -5.64 7.10
N GLY A 222 -8.17 -6.66 7.94
CA GLY A 222 -8.27 -6.50 9.39
C GLY A 222 -6.91 -6.15 9.99
N ILE A 223 -6.81 -5.03 10.70
CA ILE A 223 -5.62 -4.64 11.46
C ILE A 223 -5.94 -4.67 12.94
N GLY A 224 -5.25 -5.55 13.65
CA GLY A 224 -5.30 -5.63 15.10
C GLY A 224 -3.88 -5.57 15.66
N GLY A 225 -3.62 -6.39 16.67
CA GLY A 225 -2.29 -6.52 17.25
C GLY A 225 -2.37 -6.98 18.70
N TRP A 226 -1.23 -6.96 19.37
CA TRP A 226 -1.13 -7.26 20.79
C TRP A 226 -0.61 -6.03 21.53
N ASP A 227 -1.33 -5.63 22.58
CA ASP A 227 -0.84 -4.64 23.52
C ASP A 227 0.09 -5.35 24.51
N ILE A 228 1.39 -5.04 24.44
CA ILE A 228 2.40 -5.66 25.30
C ILE A 228 2.29 -5.14 26.74
N ILE A 229 1.85 -3.90 26.93
CA ILE A 229 1.75 -3.28 28.25
C ILE A 229 0.53 -3.84 28.99
N GLU A 230 -0.60 -3.89 28.31
CA GLU A 230 -1.85 -4.40 28.89
C GLU A 230 -2.00 -5.92 28.78
N GLY A 231 -1.14 -6.59 28.02
CA GLY A 231 -1.15 -8.05 27.85
C GLY A 231 -2.44 -8.56 27.19
N LYS A 232 -3.01 -7.82 26.23
CA LYS A 232 -4.28 -8.16 25.59
C LYS A 232 -4.31 -7.83 24.10
N SER A 233 -5.23 -8.42 23.36
CA SER A 233 -5.44 -8.10 21.94
C SER A 233 -5.93 -6.66 21.75
N LYS A 234 -5.32 -5.94 20.81
CA LYS A 234 -5.84 -4.65 20.33
C LYS A 234 -7.16 -4.88 19.58
N PRO A 235 -8.13 -3.95 19.65
CA PRO A 235 -9.36 -4.05 18.86
C PRO A 235 -9.08 -4.18 17.36
N LEU A 236 -9.78 -5.10 16.70
CA LEU A 236 -9.66 -5.30 15.25
C LEU A 236 -10.33 -4.13 14.51
N LYS A 237 -9.56 -3.40 13.71
CA LYS A 237 -10.03 -2.31 12.85
C LYS A 237 -10.06 -2.77 11.39
N ARG A 238 -11.02 -2.28 10.62
CA ARG A 238 -11.05 -2.47 9.17
C ARG A 238 -10.20 -1.37 8.53
N ALA A 239 -9.25 -1.77 7.70
CA ALA A 239 -8.36 -0.86 7.00
C ALA A 239 -8.52 -1.03 5.49
N VAL A 240 -8.38 0.08 4.79
CA VAL A 240 -8.12 0.12 3.35
C VAL A 240 -6.72 -0.47 3.11
N PRO A 241 -6.56 -1.44 2.22
CA PRO A 241 -5.28 -2.10 2.00
C PRO A 241 -4.26 -1.18 1.31
N ALA A 242 -2.98 -1.46 1.56
CA ALA A 242 -1.88 -0.89 0.76
C ALA A 242 -2.07 -1.23 -0.73
N GLY A 243 -1.61 -0.34 -1.60
CA GLY A 243 -1.80 -0.43 -3.05
C GLY A 243 -3.11 0.17 -3.55
N THR A 244 -4.05 0.54 -2.66
CA THR A 244 -5.27 1.29 -3.03
C THR A 244 -4.90 2.60 -3.74
N VAL A 245 -5.64 2.95 -4.79
CA VAL A 245 -5.40 4.16 -5.59
C VAL A 245 -6.63 5.05 -5.61
N TYR A 246 -6.46 6.33 -5.32
CA TYR A 246 -7.48 7.37 -5.41
C TYR A 246 -7.14 8.35 -6.52
N PHE A 247 -8.11 8.70 -7.36
CA PHE A 247 -7.93 9.65 -8.46
C PHE A 247 -8.58 10.98 -8.10
N PHE A 248 -7.77 12.03 -8.01
CA PHE A 248 -8.20 13.35 -7.61
C PHE A 248 -8.11 14.37 -8.75
N GLU A 249 -9.00 15.35 -8.68
CA GLU A 249 -8.98 16.58 -9.47
C GLU A 249 -9.05 17.79 -8.54
N SER A 250 -8.48 18.91 -8.97
CA SER A 250 -8.58 20.18 -8.28
C SER A 250 -10.03 20.63 -8.15
N LEU A 251 -10.40 21.04 -6.93
CA LEU A 251 -11.76 21.45 -6.61
C LEU A 251 -12.21 22.69 -7.39
N ASP A 252 -11.30 23.64 -7.63
CA ASP A 252 -11.56 24.88 -8.36
C ASP A 252 -11.11 24.83 -9.83
N GLY A 253 -10.66 23.65 -10.28
CA GLY A 253 -10.17 23.41 -11.64
C GLY A 253 -8.80 24.02 -11.95
N LYS A 254 -8.15 24.68 -10.98
CA LYS A 254 -6.80 25.25 -11.17
C LYS A 254 -5.72 24.18 -11.08
N GLU A 255 -4.57 24.48 -11.67
CA GLU A 255 -3.38 23.68 -11.50
C GLU A 255 -2.90 23.72 -10.04
N PHE A 256 -2.46 22.57 -9.55
CA PHE A 256 -1.85 22.46 -8.24
C PHE A 256 -0.41 22.98 -8.28
N ASN A 257 0.07 23.45 -7.12
CA ASN A 257 1.51 23.56 -6.92
C ASN A 257 2.06 22.15 -6.68
N THR A 258 2.87 21.66 -7.62
CA THR A 258 3.47 20.31 -7.54
C THR A 258 4.34 20.14 -6.29
N GLU A 259 5.10 21.15 -5.90
CA GLU A 259 5.96 21.10 -4.70
C GLU A 259 5.11 21.03 -3.42
N GLU A 260 4.00 21.77 -3.39
CA GLU A 260 3.06 21.71 -2.27
C GLU A 260 2.42 20.32 -2.13
N ILE A 261 1.95 19.74 -3.24
CA ILE A 261 1.41 18.38 -3.26
C ILE A 261 2.44 17.37 -2.78
N HIS A 262 3.67 17.48 -3.29
CA HIS A 262 4.75 16.60 -2.88
C HIS A 262 4.98 16.72 -1.37
N ASN A 263 5.19 17.92 -0.86
CA ASN A 263 5.51 18.13 0.56
C ASN A 263 4.37 17.72 1.51
N LYS A 264 3.10 17.82 1.10
CA LYS A 264 1.96 17.52 1.99
C LYS A 264 1.45 16.09 1.89
N LEU A 265 1.76 15.36 0.82
CA LEU A 265 1.20 14.03 0.58
C LEU A 265 2.27 12.94 0.38
N PHE A 266 3.43 13.27 -0.18
CA PHE A 266 4.47 12.27 -0.42
C PHE A 266 5.09 11.80 0.89
N MET A 267 5.05 10.47 1.14
CA MET A 267 5.46 9.82 2.39
C MET A 267 4.74 10.38 3.63
N GLU A 268 3.63 11.06 3.42
CA GLU A 268 2.79 11.59 4.48
C GLU A 268 1.55 10.74 4.65
N SER A 269 1.06 10.67 5.89
CA SER A 269 -0.20 9.98 6.17
C SER A 269 -1.39 10.90 6.00
N ILE A 270 -2.44 10.38 5.37
CA ILE A 270 -3.71 11.08 5.13
C ILE A 270 -4.81 10.70 6.13
N MET A 271 -4.46 9.98 7.19
CA MET A 271 -5.39 9.63 8.26
C MET A 271 -5.55 10.76 9.27
N LYS A 272 -6.72 10.86 9.89
CA LYS A 272 -6.99 11.83 10.97
C LYS A 272 -6.43 11.40 12.33
N ASP A 273 -6.40 10.09 12.61
CA ASP A 273 -5.89 9.56 13.88
C ASP A 273 -4.37 9.69 13.98
N LYS A 274 -3.92 10.68 14.77
CA LYS A 274 -2.50 11.00 14.95
C LYS A 274 -1.65 9.87 15.53
N ASN A 275 -2.24 8.95 16.29
CA ASN A 275 -1.47 7.84 16.86
C ASN A 275 -1.21 6.78 15.79
N LEU A 276 -2.22 6.43 15.00
CA LEU A 276 -2.06 5.50 13.88
C LEU A 276 -1.11 6.04 12.79
N ARG A 277 -1.10 7.37 12.57
CA ARG A 277 -0.10 8.00 11.70
C ARG A 277 1.33 7.72 12.17
N LYS A 278 1.58 7.83 13.48
CA LYS A 278 2.91 7.56 14.08
C LYS A 278 3.29 6.08 14.03
N GLU A 279 2.31 5.18 13.93
CA GLU A 279 2.54 3.74 13.70
C GLU A 279 2.86 3.43 12.21
N GLY A 280 2.90 4.44 11.33
CA GLY A 280 3.23 4.27 9.91
C GLY A 280 2.05 3.86 9.04
N LEU A 281 0.82 4.01 9.52
CA LEU A 281 -0.39 3.73 8.72
C LEU A 281 -0.79 4.92 7.84
N GLY A 282 -1.37 4.59 6.69
CA GLY A 282 -1.91 5.53 5.73
C GLY A 282 -0.89 6.36 4.97
N LEU A 283 0.37 5.93 4.91
CA LEU A 283 1.43 6.60 4.14
C LEU A 283 1.08 6.58 2.66
N THR A 284 1.38 7.67 1.96
CA THR A 284 0.99 7.82 0.56
C THR A 284 2.13 8.19 -0.37
N ILE A 285 1.98 7.88 -1.65
CA ILE A 285 2.80 8.42 -2.73
C ILE A 285 1.90 8.93 -3.84
N ILE A 286 2.42 9.85 -4.64
CA ILE A 286 1.66 10.56 -5.67
C ILE A 286 2.20 10.23 -7.06
N GLY A 287 1.29 10.11 -8.03
CA GLY A 287 1.61 10.04 -9.44
C GLY A 287 0.65 10.88 -10.28
N VAL A 288 0.96 11.04 -11.56
CA VAL A 288 0.07 11.69 -12.53
C VAL A 288 -0.84 10.66 -13.22
N TRP A 289 -1.95 11.10 -13.81
CA TRP A 289 -2.85 10.26 -14.62
C TRP A 289 -3.53 11.03 -15.74
#